data_AF-A0A3L7DB25-F1
#
_entry.id   AF-A0A3L7DB25-F1
#
_cell.length_a   1.000
_cell.length_b   1.000
_cell.length_c   1.000
_cell.angle_alpha   90.00
_cell.angle_beta   90.00
_cell.angle_gamma   90.00
#
_symmetry.space_group_name_H-M   'P 1'
#
loop_
_entity.id
_entity.type
_entity.pdbx_description
1 polymer ?
#
loop_
_entity_poly.entity_id
_entity_poly.type
_entity_poly.pdbx_seq_one_letter_code
_entity_poly.pdbx_strand_id
1 'polypeptide(L)'
;MSEKELFEVEIETINKCFEQLVDTFNNFFQGVEINEAHIGRFKKEQGRMKQFADGISALQKQWEDYQQHIIDIKLIVNRTSLEVDHHNGIVRILTEDLRTAKINSNVLSIDLFRDIVLCTVEQFTSGRRNPKPIDIATLMEDEIRSRSRYDSKDSQRVLVYRVFLVLQNENADILTQTVDGEFNLNKSVDEVKEWLDRVLSENR
;
A
#
# COMPACT_ATOMS: atom_id res chain seq x y z
N MET A 1 13.26 -3.34 22.10
CA MET A 1 13.13 -2.04 21.42
C MET A 1 12.42 -2.27 20.11
N SER A 2 11.38 -1.50 19.86
CA SER A 2 10.69 -1.43 18.57
C SER A 2 11.53 -0.64 17.55
N GLU A 3 11.29 -0.84 16.25
CA GLU A 3 11.95 -0.05 15.18
C GLU A 3 11.73 1.46 15.33
N LYS A 4 10.59 1.87 15.90
CA LYS A 4 10.30 3.27 16.21
C LYS A 4 11.24 3.84 17.27
N GLU A 5 11.49 3.08 18.34
CA GLU A 5 12.43 3.49 19.40
C GLU A 5 13.87 3.56 18.89
N LEU A 6 14.27 2.67 17.96
CA LEU A 6 15.57 2.73 17.30
C LEU A 6 15.72 4.02 16.45
N PHE A 7 14.68 4.39 15.70
CA PHE A 7 14.68 5.60 14.88
C PHE A 7 14.70 6.89 15.70
N GLU A 8 13.95 6.95 16.81
CA GLU A 8 13.94 8.08 17.74
C GLU A 8 15.34 8.30 18.35
N VAL A 9 16.03 7.20 18.72
CA VAL A 9 17.41 7.23 19.22
C VAL A 9 18.40 7.71 18.16
N GLU A 10 18.23 7.30 16.90
CA GLU A 10 19.09 7.78 15.79
C GLU A 10 18.90 9.28 15.53
N ILE A 11 17.66 9.78 15.54
CA ILE A 11 17.36 11.22 15.37
C ILE A 11 17.95 12.03 16.54
N GLU A 12 17.80 11.56 17.78
CA GLU A 12 18.38 12.22 18.94
C GLU A 12 19.92 12.26 18.87
N THR A 13 20.53 11.18 18.37
CA THR A 13 21.98 11.10 18.15
C THR A 13 22.44 12.11 17.09
N ILE A 14 21.71 12.22 15.98
CA ILE A 14 21.99 13.19 14.92
C ILE A 14 21.88 14.62 15.46
N ASN A 15 20.85 14.93 16.25
CA ASN A 15 20.68 16.26 16.85
C ASN A 15 21.83 16.60 17.82
N LYS A 16 22.26 15.66 18.66
CA LYS A 16 23.43 15.84 19.54
C LYS A 16 24.72 16.04 18.76
N CYS A 17 24.90 15.33 17.64
CA CYS A 17 26.05 15.56 16.75
C CYS A 17 26.02 16.97 16.16
N PHE A 18 24.84 17.50 15.79
CA PHE A 18 24.71 18.88 15.30
C PHE A 18 25.01 19.92 16.38
N GLU A 19 24.50 19.75 17.60
CA GLU A 19 24.80 20.64 18.74
C GLU A 19 26.30 20.67 19.04
N GLN A 20 26.95 19.50 19.09
CA GLN A 20 28.40 19.41 19.28
C GLN A 20 29.17 20.05 18.13
N LEU A 21 28.69 19.96 16.89
CA LEU A 21 29.33 20.62 15.75
C LEU A 21 29.25 22.14 15.88
N VAL A 22 28.10 22.67 16.30
CA VAL A 22 27.88 24.10 16.55
C VAL A 22 28.75 24.61 17.70
N ASP A 23 28.81 23.88 18.81
CA ASP A 23 29.66 24.24 19.96
C ASP A 23 31.15 24.17 19.61
N THR A 24 31.56 23.17 18.85
CA THR A 24 32.94 23.06 18.34
C THR A 24 33.26 24.25 17.44
N PHE A 25 32.33 24.64 16.56
CA PHE A 25 32.47 25.83 15.73
C PHE A 25 32.60 27.12 16.56
N ASN A 26 31.74 27.30 17.57
CA ASN A 26 31.77 28.47 18.45
C ASN A 26 33.08 28.56 19.25
N ASN A 27 33.58 27.44 19.75
CA ASN A 27 34.85 27.37 20.48
C ASN A 27 36.07 27.55 19.58
N PHE A 28 36.02 27.08 18.32
CA PHE A 28 37.10 27.25 17.35
C PHE A 28 37.34 28.74 16.98
N PHE A 29 36.33 29.59 17.17
CA PHE A 29 36.40 31.02 16.89
C PHE A 29 36.83 31.89 18.10
N GLN A 30 37.06 31.32 19.28
CA GLN A 30 37.71 32.03 20.38
C GLN A 30 39.21 32.21 20.08
N GLY A 31 39.54 33.18 19.21
CA GLY A 31 40.93 33.58 18.90
C GLY A 31 41.26 33.83 17.43
N VAL A 32 40.29 33.71 16.51
CA VAL A 32 40.50 33.92 15.06
C VAL A 32 39.83 35.22 14.63
N GLU A 33 40.54 36.15 13.98
CA GLU A 33 39.93 37.33 13.35
C GLU A 33 39.02 36.89 12.19
N ILE A 34 37.72 36.89 12.46
CA ILE A 34 36.67 36.58 11.48
C ILE A 34 36.48 37.81 10.58
N ASN A 35 36.80 37.69 9.29
CA ASN A 35 36.51 38.70 8.29
C ASN A 35 35.21 38.37 7.53
N GLU A 36 34.71 39.30 6.71
CA GLU A 36 33.45 39.13 5.97
C GLU A 36 33.42 37.88 5.07
N ALA A 37 34.57 37.44 4.55
CA ALA A 37 34.65 36.24 3.73
C ALA A 37 34.40 34.96 4.54
N HIS A 38 34.88 34.91 5.80
CA HIS A 38 34.57 33.83 6.73
C HIS A 38 33.09 33.82 7.12
N ILE A 39 32.50 34.99 7.39
CA ILE A 39 31.05 35.13 7.67
C ILE A 39 30.22 34.67 6.46
N GLY A 40 30.62 35.03 5.24
CA GLY A 40 29.94 34.63 4.01
C GLY A 40 29.98 33.11 3.79
N ARG A 41 31.12 32.46 4.04
CA ARG A 41 31.23 30.99 3.98
C ARG A 41 30.38 30.30 5.05
N PHE A 42 30.35 30.84 6.27
CA PHE A 42 29.53 30.29 7.35
C PHE A 42 28.03 30.39 7.04
N LYS A 43 27.55 31.55 6.58
CA LYS A 43 26.14 31.72 6.16
C LYS A 43 25.75 30.75 5.04
N LYS A 44 26.67 30.47 4.12
CA LYS A 44 26.46 29.49 3.04
C LYS A 44 26.29 28.08 3.60
N GLU A 45 27.16 27.64 4.51
CA GLU A 45 27.06 26.31 5.12
C GLU A 45 25.85 26.20 6.05
N GLN A 46 25.52 27.24 6.82
CA GLN A 46 24.29 27.30 7.62
C GLN A 46 23.04 27.16 6.73
N GLY A 47 23.04 27.79 5.55
CA GLY A 47 21.97 27.64 4.55
C GLY A 47 21.85 26.21 4.03
N ARG A 48 22.98 25.52 3.77
CA ARG A 48 22.99 24.11 3.34
C ARG A 48 22.51 23.17 4.44
N MET A 49 22.91 23.41 5.69
CA MET A 49 22.44 22.64 6.85
C MET A 49 20.93 22.81 7.05
N LYS A 50 20.40 24.02 6.89
CA LYS A 50 18.96 24.27 6.94
C LYS A 50 18.21 23.52 5.83
N GLN A 51 18.69 23.60 4.59
CA GLN A 51 18.09 22.84 3.47
C GLN A 51 18.11 21.34 3.70
N PHE A 52 19.18 20.82 4.30
CA PHE A 52 19.28 19.42 4.67
C PHE A 52 18.27 19.03 5.76
N ALA A 53 18.14 19.83 6.82
CA ALA A 53 17.15 19.61 7.87
C ALA A 53 15.71 19.68 7.33
N ASP A 54 15.39 20.69 6.51
CA ASP A 54 14.09 20.80 5.83
C ASP A 54 13.81 19.57 4.95
N GLY A 55 14.85 19.04 4.28
CA GLY A 55 14.77 17.80 3.50
C GLY A 55 14.44 16.57 4.34
N ILE A 56 15.06 16.42 5.52
CA ILE A 56 14.74 15.33 6.46
C ILE A 56 13.30 15.45 6.95
N SER A 57 12.85 16.63 7.33
CA SER A 57 11.47 16.84 7.78
C SER A 57 10.43 16.51 6.70
N ALA A 58 10.74 16.83 5.44
CA ALA A 58 9.88 16.44 4.31
C ALA A 58 9.80 14.91 4.15
N LEU A 59 10.92 14.20 4.28
CA LEU A 59 10.96 12.73 4.24
C LEU A 59 10.22 12.09 5.42
N GLN A 60 10.37 12.65 6.63
CA GLN A 60 9.64 12.20 7.81
C GLN A 60 8.12 12.30 7.61
N LYS A 61 7.64 13.44 7.12
CA LYS A 61 6.22 13.61 6.82
C LYS A 61 5.73 12.61 5.76
N GLN A 62 6.50 12.41 4.69
CA GLN A 62 6.18 11.40 3.68
C GLN A 62 6.10 9.99 4.27
N TRP A 63 6.96 9.66 5.23
CA TRP A 63 6.93 8.39 5.93
C TRP A 63 5.71 8.24 6.84
N GLU A 64 5.33 9.29 7.57
CA GLU A 64 4.12 9.30 8.41
C GLU A 64 2.85 9.13 7.57
N ASP A 65 2.71 9.92 6.50
CA ASP A 65 1.60 9.81 5.55
C ASP A 65 1.53 8.40 4.94
N TYR A 66 2.70 7.80 4.66
CA TYR A 66 2.83 6.43 4.16
C TYR A 66 2.36 5.37 5.18
N GLN A 67 2.81 5.47 6.44
CA GLN A 67 2.39 4.55 7.49
C GLN A 67 0.87 4.60 7.69
N GLN A 68 0.28 5.80 7.66
CA GLN A 68 -1.17 5.96 7.75
C GLN A 68 -1.89 5.31 6.56
N HIS A 69 -1.36 5.44 5.34
CA HIS A 69 -1.94 4.80 4.16
C HIS A 69 -1.97 3.27 4.24
N ILE A 70 -0.88 2.64 4.72
CA ILE A 70 -0.84 1.19 4.94
C ILE A 70 -1.88 0.76 5.97
N ILE A 71 -1.99 1.51 7.07
CA ILE A 71 -2.97 1.24 8.14
C ILE A 71 -4.38 1.28 7.55
N ASP A 72 -4.70 2.29 6.75
CA ASP A 72 -6.01 2.43 6.10
C ASP A 72 -6.31 1.24 5.16
N ILE A 73 -5.34 0.80 4.35
CA ILE A 73 -5.49 -0.38 3.49
C ILE A 73 -5.75 -1.64 4.33
N LYS A 74 -4.92 -1.91 5.35
CA LYS A 74 -5.07 -3.09 6.22
C LYS A 74 -6.43 -3.09 6.91
N LEU A 75 -6.91 -1.93 7.37
CA LEU A 75 -8.23 -1.78 7.96
C LEU A 75 -9.34 -2.12 6.96
N ILE A 76 -9.24 -1.65 5.71
CA ILE A 76 -10.24 -1.93 4.67
C ILE A 76 -10.23 -3.42 4.26
N VAL A 77 -9.04 -4.04 4.17
CA VAL A 77 -8.88 -5.48 3.89
C VAL A 77 -9.60 -6.30 4.97
N ASN A 78 -9.32 -6.05 6.25
CA ASN A 78 -9.94 -6.75 7.37
C ASN A 78 -11.46 -6.56 7.46
N ARG A 79 -11.99 -5.52 6.80
CA ARG A 79 -13.41 -5.18 6.72
C ARG A 79 -14.07 -5.65 5.42
N THR A 80 -13.34 -6.39 4.60
CA THR A 80 -13.83 -6.93 3.34
C THR A 80 -14.07 -8.43 3.48
N SER A 81 -15.31 -8.89 3.41
CA SER A 81 -15.65 -10.32 3.44
C SER A 81 -16.23 -10.79 2.11
N LEU A 82 -16.09 -12.08 1.86
CA LEU A 82 -16.72 -12.78 0.74
C LEU A 82 -17.84 -13.68 1.28
N GLU A 83 -19.03 -13.54 0.72
CA GLU A 83 -20.15 -14.45 0.93
C GLU A 83 -20.46 -15.17 -0.38
N VAL A 84 -20.66 -16.48 -0.32
CA VAL A 84 -21.01 -17.30 -1.48
C VAL A 84 -22.44 -17.80 -1.32
N ASP A 85 -23.27 -17.50 -2.29
CA ASP A 85 -24.66 -17.96 -2.37
C ASP A 85 -24.77 -18.90 -3.57
N HIS A 86 -24.56 -20.19 -3.28
CA HIS A 86 -24.59 -21.24 -4.28
C HIS A 86 -25.97 -21.42 -4.89
N HIS A 87 -27.04 -21.20 -4.12
CA HIS A 87 -28.40 -21.36 -4.62
C HIS A 87 -28.69 -20.41 -5.77
N ASN A 88 -28.20 -19.17 -5.66
CA ASN A 88 -28.33 -18.16 -6.71
C ASN A 88 -27.14 -18.10 -7.67
N GLY A 89 -26.10 -18.93 -7.47
CA GLY A 89 -24.90 -18.93 -8.28
C GLY A 89 -24.11 -17.62 -8.23
N ILE A 90 -24.16 -16.89 -7.11
CA ILE A 90 -23.53 -15.58 -6.93
C ILE A 90 -22.53 -15.55 -5.78
N VAL A 91 -21.63 -14.58 -5.84
CA VAL A 91 -20.84 -14.14 -4.70
C VAL A 91 -21.17 -12.68 -4.36
N ARG A 92 -21.04 -12.35 -3.09
CA ARG A 92 -21.14 -10.98 -2.57
C ARG A 92 -19.83 -10.61 -1.89
N ILE A 93 -19.22 -9.54 -2.36
CA ILE A 93 -18.09 -8.92 -1.67
C ILE A 93 -18.66 -7.78 -0.84
N LEU A 94 -18.55 -7.90 0.48
CA LEU A 94 -19.02 -6.91 1.44
C LEU A 94 -17.82 -6.13 1.95
N THR A 95 -17.81 -4.81 1.82
CA THR A 95 -16.78 -3.96 2.44
C THR A 95 -17.42 -2.89 3.32
N GLU A 96 -17.07 -2.89 4.60
CA GLU A 96 -17.50 -1.86 5.55
C GLU A 96 -16.70 -0.56 5.37
N ASP A 97 -17.41 0.55 5.14
CA ASP A 97 -16.84 1.88 5.03
C ASP A 97 -16.44 2.44 6.42
N LEU A 98 -15.16 2.81 6.56
CA LEU A 98 -14.57 3.29 7.82
C LEU A 98 -15.22 4.57 8.37
N ARG A 99 -15.75 5.44 7.51
CA ARG A 99 -16.27 6.75 7.90
C ARG A 99 -17.76 6.71 8.23
N THR A 100 -18.48 5.80 7.60
CA THR A 100 -19.96 5.78 7.65
C THR A 100 -20.54 4.52 8.27
N ALA A 101 -19.72 3.51 8.57
CA ALA A 101 -20.14 2.16 8.99
C ALA A 101 -21.15 1.50 8.02
N LYS A 102 -21.22 1.99 6.78
CA LYS A 102 -22.07 1.41 5.73
C LYS A 102 -21.37 0.23 5.10
N ILE A 103 -22.12 -0.84 4.87
CA ILE A 103 -21.63 -2.01 4.12
C ILE A 103 -21.91 -1.77 2.63
N ASN A 104 -20.84 -1.68 1.85
CA ASN A 104 -20.92 -1.69 0.39
C ASN A 104 -20.96 -3.14 -0.07
N SER A 105 -21.93 -3.48 -0.94
CA SER A 105 -22.11 -4.85 -1.45
C SER A 105 -21.90 -4.88 -2.97
N ASN A 106 -20.86 -5.59 -3.40
CA ASN A 106 -20.59 -5.90 -4.79
C ASN A 106 -21.06 -7.32 -5.08
N VAL A 107 -21.90 -7.51 -6.11
CA VAL A 107 -22.52 -8.80 -6.43
C VAL A 107 -22.17 -9.19 -7.86
N LEU A 108 -21.70 -10.41 -8.05
CA LEU A 108 -21.32 -10.99 -9.33
C LEU A 108 -21.56 -12.50 -9.32
N SER A 109 -21.65 -13.14 -10.49
CA SER A 109 -21.78 -14.59 -10.56
C SER A 109 -20.51 -15.28 -10.05
N ILE A 110 -20.67 -16.50 -9.54
CA ILE A 110 -19.54 -17.35 -9.11
C ILE A 110 -18.51 -17.50 -10.23
N ASP A 111 -18.98 -17.74 -11.46
CA ASP A 111 -18.10 -17.91 -12.60
C ASP A 111 -17.30 -16.64 -12.93
N LEU A 112 -17.95 -15.47 -12.92
CA LEU A 112 -17.24 -14.22 -13.19
C LEU A 112 -16.21 -13.91 -12.09
N PHE A 113 -16.52 -14.21 -10.83
CA PHE A 113 -15.56 -14.07 -9.74
C PHE A 113 -14.36 -15.01 -9.94
N ARG A 114 -14.62 -16.28 -10.26
CA ARG A 114 -13.57 -17.27 -10.59
C ARG A 114 -12.69 -16.76 -11.72
N ASP A 115 -13.26 -16.28 -12.81
CA ASP A 115 -12.51 -15.83 -13.99
C ASP A 115 -11.62 -14.62 -13.67
N ILE A 116 -12.10 -13.66 -12.85
CA ILE A 116 -11.28 -12.53 -12.42
C ILE A 116 -10.10 -12.99 -11.57
N VAL A 117 -10.32 -13.93 -10.63
CA VAL A 117 -9.23 -14.48 -9.78
C VAL A 117 -8.23 -15.24 -10.63
N LEU A 118 -8.68 -16.09 -11.56
CA LEU A 118 -7.82 -16.86 -12.46
C LEU A 118 -6.99 -15.94 -13.36
N CYS A 119 -7.63 -14.95 -13.99
CA CYS A 119 -6.94 -13.93 -14.78
C CYS A 119 -5.86 -13.22 -13.94
N THR A 120 -6.17 -12.88 -12.69
CA THR A 120 -5.21 -12.24 -11.76
C THR A 120 -3.99 -13.11 -11.51
N VAL A 121 -4.18 -14.38 -11.13
CA VAL A 121 -3.05 -15.29 -10.82
C VAL A 121 -2.24 -15.65 -12.06
N GLU A 122 -2.86 -15.75 -13.24
CA GLU A 122 -2.16 -16.00 -14.49
C GLU A 122 -1.22 -14.85 -14.86
N GLN A 123 -1.61 -13.59 -14.61
CA GLN A 123 -0.72 -12.46 -14.86
C GLN A 123 0.59 -12.56 -14.07
N PHE A 124 0.57 -13.06 -12.82
CA PHE A 124 1.78 -13.31 -12.05
C PHE A 124 2.72 -14.36 -12.69
N THR A 125 2.16 -15.38 -13.35
CA THR A 125 2.96 -16.43 -14.02
C THR A 125 3.51 -16.01 -15.39
N SER A 126 2.86 -15.05 -16.05
CA SER A 126 3.22 -14.58 -17.39
C SER A 126 4.49 -13.70 -17.45
N GLY A 127 5.16 -13.47 -16.32
CA GLY A 127 6.35 -12.62 -16.24
C GLY A 127 6.05 -11.12 -16.09
N ARG A 128 4.77 -10.71 -16.10
CA ARG A 128 4.35 -9.38 -15.64
C ARG A 128 4.49 -9.35 -14.12
N ARG A 129 5.56 -8.71 -13.64
CA ARG A 129 5.71 -8.42 -12.21
C ARG A 129 4.62 -7.43 -11.82
N ASN A 130 3.88 -7.73 -10.76
CA ASN A 130 2.97 -6.80 -10.09
C ASN A 130 1.72 -6.37 -10.90
N PRO A 131 0.81 -7.28 -11.26
CA PRO A 131 -0.45 -6.91 -11.89
C PRO A 131 -1.24 -5.94 -11.00
N LYS A 132 -1.68 -4.82 -11.58
CA LYS A 132 -2.53 -3.86 -10.88
C LYS A 132 -4.00 -4.18 -11.16
N PRO A 133 -4.93 -3.83 -10.26
CA PRO A 133 -6.36 -3.98 -10.49
C PRO A 133 -6.85 -3.38 -11.81
N ILE A 134 -6.24 -2.26 -12.24
CA ILE A 134 -6.55 -1.61 -13.52
C ILE A 134 -6.15 -2.46 -14.73
N ASP A 135 -5.06 -3.23 -14.64
CA ASP A 135 -4.60 -4.09 -15.72
C ASP A 135 -5.57 -5.26 -15.90
N ILE A 136 -5.96 -5.89 -14.79
CA ILE A 136 -6.94 -6.97 -14.78
C ILE A 136 -8.31 -6.48 -15.26
N ALA A 137 -8.78 -5.32 -14.79
CA ALA A 137 -10.03 -4.73 -15.26
C ALA A 137 -10.02 -4.44 -16.76
N THR A 138 -8.86 -4.09 -17.32
CA THR A 138 -8.71 -3.86 -18.77
C THR A 138 -8.71 -5.18 -19.55
N LEU A 139 -8.04 -6.22 -19.03
CA LEU A 139 -8.02 -7.55 -19.65
C LEU A 139 -9.41 -8.22 -19.64
N MET A 140 -10.22 -7.94 -18.62
CA MET A 140 -11.54 -8.53 -18.40
C MET A 140 -12.70 -7.57 -18.76
N GLU A 141 -12.43 -6.47 -19.47
CA GLU A 141 -13.41 -5.39 -19.71
C GLU A 141 -14.72 -5.91 -20.35
N ASP A 142 -14.59 -6.75 -21.39
CA ASP A 142 -15.72 -7.27 -22.15
C ASP A 142 -16.49 -8.35 -21.39
N GLU A 143 -15.79 -9.29 -20.74
CA GLU A 143 -16.38 -10.32 -19.87
C GLU A 143 -17.16 -9.69 -18.71
N ILE A 144 -16.59 -8.70 -18.02
CA ILE A 144 -17.27 -8.03 -16.90
C ILE A 144 -18.50 -7.27 -17.42
N ARG A 145 -18.37 -6.53 -18.51
CA ARG A 145 -19.50 -5.77 -19.09
C ARG A 145 -20.63 -6.69 -19.54
N SER A 146 -20.30 -7.82 -20.17
CA SER A 146 -21.30 -8.73 -20.75
C SER A 146 -22.04 -9.58 -19.71
N ARG A 147 -21.40 -9.85 -18.56
CA ARG A 147 -21.92 -10.80 -17.54
C ARG A 147 -22.29 -10.14 -16.22
N SER A 148 -22.24 -8.82 -16.12
CA SER A 148 -22.54 -8.10 -14.88
C SER A 148 -23.15 -6.73 -15.12
N ARG A 149 -23.51 -6.05 -14.03
CA ARG A 149 -23.99 -4.67 -14.03
C ARG A 149 -22.88 -3.62 -14.02
N TYR A 150 -21.61 -4.04 -14.06
CA TYR A 150 -20.45 -3.16 -14.02
C TYR A 150 -20.08 -2.77 -15.47
N ASP A 151 -20.80 -1.80 -16.02
CA ASP A 151 -20.78 -1.42 -17.43
C ASP A 151 -19.69 -0.38 -17.79
N SER A 152 -19.36 0.48 -16.82
CA SER A 152 -18.35 1.53 -16.96
C SER A 152 -16.97 1.10 -16.48
N LYS A 153 -15.91 1.65 -17.11
CA LYS A 153 -14.51 1.38 -16.75
C LYS A 153 -14.22 1.60 -15.26
N ASP A 154 -14.78 2.65 -14.67
CA ASP A 154 -14.57 2.94 -13.25
C ASP A 154 -15.26 1.91 -12.35
N SER A 155 -16.49 1.51 -12.68
CA SER A 155 -17.20 0.47 -11.93
C SER A 155 -16.50 -0.90 -12.01
N GLN A 156 -15.90 -1.23 -13.16
CA GLN A 156 -15.10 -2.44 -13.38
C GLN A 156 -13.81 -2.41 -12.57
N ARG A 157 -13.10 -1.28 -12.56
CA ARG A 157 -11.90 -1.09 -11.73
C ARG A 157 -12.19 -1.26 -10.25
N VAL A 158 -13.30 -0.67 -9.78
CA VAL A 158 -13.74 -0.82 -8.38
C VAL A 158 -14.06 -2.29 -8.08
N LEU A 159 -14.77 -2.99 -8.98
CA LEU A 159 -15.07 -4.41 -8.81
C LEU A 159 -13.80 -5.24 -8.66
N VAL A 160 -12.85 -5.09 -9.58
CA VAL A 160 -11.60 -5.85 -9.55
C VAL A 160 -10.77 -5.50 -8.32
N TYR A 161 -10.71 -4.23 -7.92
CA TYR A 161 -10.08 -3.83 -6.67
C TYR A 161 -10.71 -4.51 -5.45
N ARG A 162 -12.03 -4.69 -5.42
CA ARG A 162 -12.72 -5.44 -4.36
C ARG A 162 -12.35 -6.92 -4.36
N VAL A 163 -12.14 -7.52 -5.53
CA VAL A 163 -11.61 -8.90 -5.63
C VAL A 163 -10.19 -8.97 -5.05
N PHE A 164 -9.33 -7.99 -5.33
CA PHE A 164 -7.99 -7.91 -4.73
C PHE A 164 -8.06 -7.82 -3.21
N LEU A 165 -8.96 -6.99 -2.65
CA LEU A 165 -9.16 -6.91 -1.20
C LEU A 165 -9.62 -8.24 -0.58
N VAL A 166 -10.49 -8.99 -1.27
CA VAL A 166 -10.87 -10.34 -0.84
C VAL A 166 -9.66 -11.25 -0.80
N LEU A 167 -8.88 -11.31 -1.89
CA LEU A 167 -7.66 -12.12 -1.92
C LEU A 167 -6.67 -11.69 -0.82
N GLN A 168 -6.53 -10.41 -0.51
CA GLN A 168 -5.69 -9.95 0.60
C GLN A 168 -6.26 -10.35 1.97
N ASN A 169 -7.58 -10.37 2.15
CA ASN A 169 -8.19 -10.72 3.43
C ASN A 169 -8.20 -12.24 3.67
N GLU A 170 -8.37 -13.01 2.60
CA GLU A 170 -8.50 -14.45 2.62
C GLU A 170 -7.18 -15.09 3.06
N ASN A 171 -7.17 -15.52 4.32
CA ASN A 171 -6.04 -16.12 5.00
C ASN A 171 -4.76 -15.27 4.95
N ALA A 172 -4.88 -13.93 4.85
CA ALA A 172 -3.86 -12.86 4.83
C ALA A 172 -2.64 -13.02 3.87
N ASP A 173 -2.48 -14.18 3.26
CA ASP A 173 -1.25 -14.64 2.62
C ASP A 173 -1.49 -15.02 1.15
N ILE A 174 -2.62 -14.68 0.53
CA ILE A 174 -2.77 -14.89 -0.92
C ILE A 174 -2.09 -13.75 -1.69
N LEU A 175 -2.45 -12.49 -1.38
CA LEU A 175 -1.84 -11.31 -1.98
C LEU A 175 -1.29 -10.37 -0.90
N THR A 176 -0.10 -9.83 -1.13
CA THR A 176 0.43 -8.68 -0.38
C THR A 176 0.57 -7.48 -1.29
N GLN A 177 0.17 -6.31 -0.80
CA GLN A 177 0.40 -5.04 -1.47
C GLN A 177 1.65 -4.38 -0.90
N THR A 178 2.57 -3.98 -1.77
CA THR A 178 3.77 -3.24 -1.42
C THR A 178 3.47 -1.74 -1.28
N VAL A 179 4.49 -1.02 -0.86
CA VAL A 179 4.52 0.44 -0.70
C VAL A 179 4.04 1.18 -1.94
N ASP A 180 4.44 0.72 -3.12
CA ASP A 180 4.21 1.40 -4.40
C ASP A 180 2.85 1.01 -5.03
N GLY A 181 1.99 0.35 -4.25
CA GLY A 181 0.71 -0.18 -4.72
C GLY A 181 0.86 -1.38 -5.65
N GLU A 182 2.03 -2.02 -5.64
CA GLU A 182 2.30 -3.25 -6.38
C GLU A 182 1.78 -4.44 -5.60
N PHE A 183 1.20 -5.41 -6.28
CA PHE A 183 0.72 -6.63 -5.64
C PHE A 183 1.68 -7.78 -5.90
N ASN A 184 1.96 -8.57 -4.88
CA ASN A 184 2.72 -9.81 -4.95
C ASN A 184 1.86 -10.98 -4.50
N LEU A 185 2.04 -12.11 -5.16
CA LEU A 185 1.41 -13.36 -4.76
C LEU A 185 2.28 -14.02 -3.68
N ASN A 186 1.69 -14.22 -2.50
CA ASN A 186 2.37 -14.83 -1.35
C ASN A 186 2.22 -16.37 -1.33
N LYS A 187 1.28 -16.90 -2.09
CA LYS A 187 1.07 -18.34 -2.31
C LYS A 187 1.46 -18.74 -3.73
N SER A 188 1.66 -20.03 -3.97
CA SER A 188 1.76 -20.53 -5.34
C SER A 188 0.41 -20.40 -6.06
N VAL A 189 0.43 -20.34 -7.39
CA VAL A 189 -0.80 -20.29 -8.19
C VAL A 189 -1.72 -21.48 -7.92
N ASP A 190 -1.14 -22.66 -7.71
CA ASP A 190 -1.91 -23.87 -7.41
C ASP A 190 -2.62 -23.76 -6.07
N GLU A 191 -1.95 -23.25 -5.03
CA GLU A 191 -2.59 -23.00 -3.72
C GLU A 191 -3.75 -21.99 -3.81
N VAL A 192 -3.64 -20.98 -4.68
CA VAL A 192 -4.74 -20.03 -4.89
C VAL A 192 -5.90 -20.70 -5.61
N LYS A 193 -5.64 -21.53 -6.62
CA LYS A 193 -6.66 -22.30 -7.33
C LYS A 193 -7.37 -23.29 -6.42
N GLU A 194 -6.63 -24.01 -5.57
CA GLU A 194 -7.19 -24.90 -4.56
C GLU A 194 -8.06 -24.14 -3.55
N TRP A 195 -7.62 -22.97 -3.09
CA TRP A 195 -8.44 -22.11 -2.24
C TRP A 195 -9.73 -21.70 -2.96
N LEU A 196 -9.62 -21.26 -4.21
CA LEU A 196 -10.75 -20.79 -5.01
C LEU A 196 -11.79 -21.90 -5.21
N ASP A 197 -11.35 -23.10 -5.59
CA ASP A 197 -12.24 -24.24 -5.79
C ASP A 197 -12.91 -24.66 -4.48
N ARG A 198 -12.19 -24.64 -3.36
CA ARG A 198 -12.77 -24.93 -2.04
C ARG A 198 -13.83 -23.91 -1.64
N VAL A 199 -13.55 -22.61 -1.83
CA VAL A 199 -14.46 -21.52 -1.47
C VAL A 199 -15.71 -21.50 -2.35
N LEU A 200 -15.58 -21.85 -3.62
CA LEU A 200 -16.70 -21.85 -4.57
C LEU A 200 -17.43 -23.20 -4.68
N SER A 201 -16.98 -24.24 -3.97
CA SER A 201 -17.66 -25.54 -3.94
C SER A 201 -18.85 -25.55 -2.99
N GLU A 202 -19.97 -26.17 -3.41
CA GLU A 202 -21.22 -26.30 -2.64
C GLU A 202 -21.11 -27.15 -1.36
N ASN A 203 -19.99 -27.84 -1.15
CA ASN A 203 -19.86 -28.86 -0.09
C ASN A 203 -19.41 -28.27 1.26
N ARG A 204 -20.23 -27.38 1.85
CA ARG A 204 -20.17 -27.04 3.28
C ARG A 204 -21.55 -26.99 3.91
#